data_AF-C7ZHE4-F1
#
_entry.id   AF-C7ZHE4-F1
#
_cell.length_a   1.000
_cell.length_b   1.000
_cell.length_c   1.000
_cell.angle_alpha   90.00
_cell.angle_beta   90.00
_cell.angle_gamma   90.00
#
_symmetry.space_group_name_H-M   'P 1'
#
loop_
_entity.id
_entity.type
_entity.pdbx_description
1 polymer ?
#
loop_
_entity_poly.entity_id
_entity_poly.type
_entity_poly.pdbx_seq_one_letter_code
_entity_poly.pdbx_strand_id
1 'polypeptide(L)'
;ALRRETLDTDLECLARDVIRPWVDNCDAAKNWHQDCQPVTTRNPDYFPTRLIDVGTCQEDIVRLVVTSEDILKATEPPKYLTLSYCWGQSNSPAKTTPQNYEKRRVNIDTESLPRTIQDAIRLTRVMKIRYLWVDALCIIQNLEDFYMEATKMEAYYAGGYCLISATGFSDSSEGLFPDRPIENNLTKTSQAPKEKPPNFDYSALRILHTGYERVMDSPSLLCMWLAWKELIPRYLRMELSYEDDRLTAIQALGHLLAKKHGDRYFGGIFRSYLAEGLLWKGKKRPLGQRSRRCPTWSWGVAKSVEFI
;
A
#
# COMPACT_ATOMS: atom_id res chain seq x y z
N ALA A 1 2.31 -7.09 36.29
CA ALA A 1 3.03 -6.09 35.48
C ALA A 1 2.91 -6.49 34.02
N LEU A 2 2.11 -5.77 33.23
CA LEU A 2 1.94 -6.02 31.79
C LEU A 2 3.28 -5.69 31.10
N ARG A 3 3.85 -6.64 30.34
CA ARG A 3 5.04 -6.38 29.53
C ARG A 3 4.67 -5.30 28.51
N ARG A 4 5.48 -4.25 28.41
CA ARG A 4 5.46 -3.36 27.24
C ARG A 4 5.99 -4.21 26.09
N GLU A 5 5.09 -4.67 25.22
CA GLU A 5 5.46 -5.16 23.90
C GLU A 5 6.19 -4.00 23.18
N THR A 6 7.41 -4.24 22.71
CA THR A 6 8.13 -3.26 21.89
C THR A 6 7.62 -3.38 20.47
N LEU A 7 7.45 -2.25 19.76
CA LEU A 7 7.00 -2.21 18.37
C LEU A 7 7.75 -3.21 17.47
N ASP A 8 9.05 -3.41 17.69
CA ASP A 8 9.85 -4.36 16.92
C ASP A 8 9.40 -5.82 17.13
N THR A 9 9.05 -6.20 18.38
CA THR A 9 8.55 -7.56 18.69
C THR A 9 7.19 -7.79 18.04
N ASP A 10 6.32 -6.78 18.05
CA ASP A 10 5.00 -6.86 17.43
C ASP A 10 5.08 -6.93 15.92
N LEU A 11 6.02 -6.18 15.32
CA LEU A 11 6.29 -6.25 13.89
C LEU A 11 6.84 -7.60 13.48
N GLU A 12 7.74 -8.19 14.27
CA GLU A 12 8.23 -9.55 14.04
C GLU A 12 7.09 -10.57 14.10
N CYS A 13 6.17 -10.44 15.06
CA CYS A 13 5.00 -11.31 15.14
C CYS A 13 4.04 -11.11 13.96
N LEU A 14 3.72 -9.86 13.60
CA LEU A 14 2.88 -9.54 12.44
C LEU A 14 3.47 -10.10 11.16
N ALA A 15 4.77 -9.90 10.95
CA ALA A 15 5.45 -10.40 9.76
C ALA A 15 5.49 -11.93 9.76
N ARG A 16 5.77 -12.58 10.89
CA ARG A 16 5.83 -14.04 11.00
C ARG A 16 4.46 -14.71 10.84
N ASP A 17 3.44 -14.19 11.49
CA ASP A 17 2.17 -14.89 11.67
C ASP A 17 1.12 -14.51 10.62
N VAL A 18 1.26 -13.35 9.98
CA VAL A 18 0.30 -12.86 8.97
C VAL A 18 0.95 -12.69 7.61
N ILE A 19 2.00 -11.87 7.51
CA ILE A 19 2.55 -11.47 6.21
C ILE A 19 3.30 -12.62 5.53
N ARG A 20 4.22 -13.31 6.23
CA ARG A 20 5.01 -14.41 5.67
C ARG A 20 4.13 -15.55 5.15
N PRO A 21 3.10 -16.04 5.86
CA PRO A 21 2.19 -17.04 5.31
C PRO A 21 1.53 -16.62 4.00
N TRP A 22 1.13 -15.35 3.85
CA TRP A 22 0.57 -14.84 2.60
C TRP A 22 1.60 -14.81 1.48
N VAL A 23 2.80 -14.32 1.78
CA VAL A 23 3.93 -14.24 0.84
C VAL A 23 4.45 -15.63 0.44
N ASP A 24 4.58 -16.57 1.37
CA ASP A 24 5.03 -17.94 1.10
C ASP A 24 4.01 -18.70 0.23
N ASN A 25 2.72 -18.44 0.43
CA ASN A 25 1.67 -18.97 -0.46
C ASN A 25 1.77 -18.39 -1.87
N CYS A 26 2.13 -17.11 -2.00
CA CYS A 26 2.44 -16.47 -3.27
C CYS A 26 3.65 -17.13 -3.94
N ASP A 27 4.79 -17.21 -3.25
CA ASP A 27 6.05 -17.76 -3.77
C ASP A 27 5.93 -19.24 -4.17
N ALA A 28 5.17 -20.03 -3.42
CA ALA A 28 4.93 -21.42 -3.74
C ALA A 28 3.97 -21.62 -4.94
N ALA A 29 3.53 -20.53 -5.58
CA ALA A 29 2.49 -20.51 -6.61
C ALA A 29 1.24 -21.30 -6.20
N LYS A 30 0.98 -21.38 -4.88
CA LYS A 30 -0.14 -22.12 -4.33
C LYS A 30 -1.41 -21.34 -4.59
N ASN A 31 -2.49 -22.06 -4.87
CA ASN A 31 -3.79 -21.51 -5.21
C ASN A 31 -3.74 -20.63 -6.47
N TRP A 32 -3.57 -19.32 -6.34
CA TRP A 32 -3.95 -18.34 -7.36
C TRP A 32 -2.84 -17.38 -7.79
N HIS A 33 -1.66 -17.54 -7.21
CA HIS A 33 -0.42 -16.92 -7.67
C HIS A 33 0.27 -17.76 -8.75
N GLN A 34 -0.42 -18.67 -9.45
CA GLN A 34 0.16 -19.43 -10.57
C GLN A 34 0.73 -18.52 -11.67
N ASP A 35 0.08 -17.37 -11.86
CA ASP A 35 0.53 -16.33 -12.79
C ASP A 35 1.45 -15.29 -12.16
N CYS A 36 1.62 -15.30 -10.83
CA CYS A 36 2.53 -14.43 -10.12
C CYS A 36 3.92 -15.04 -10.24
N GLN A 37 4.53 -14.85 -11.40
CA GLN A 37 5.86 -15.34 -11.68
C GLN A 37 6.89 -14.33 -11.15
N PRO A 38 7.90 -14.77 -10.40
CA PRO A 38 9.00 -13.90 -10.02
C PRO A 38 9.63 -13.31 -11.29
N VAL A 39 9.98 -12.03 -11.24
CA VAL A 39 10.72 -11.39 -12.34
C VAL A 39 12.08 -12.10 -12.46
N THR A 40 12.25 -12.90 -13.51
CA THR A 40 13.50 -13.64 -13.78
C THR A 40 14.47 -12.87 -14.67
N THR A 41 14.00 -11.78 -15.29
CA THR A 41 14.84 -10.92 -16.14
C THR A 41 15.81 -10.11 -15.30
N ARG A 42 17.02 -9.91 -15.84
CA ARG A 42 18.03 -8.99 -15.30
C ARG A 42 18.10 -7.67 -16.06
N ASN A 43 17.17 -7.43 -17.00
CA ASN A 43 17.15 -6.17 -17.72
C ASN A 43 16.80 -5.02 -16.75
N PRO A 44 17.68 -4.02 -16.57
CA PRO A 44 17.44 -2.88 -15.70
C PRO A 44 16.12 -2.14 -15.96
N ASP A 45 15.64 -2.15 -17.20
CA ASP A 45 14.42 -1.44 -17.60
C ASP A 45 13.14 -1.95 -16.92
N TYR A 46 13.18 -3.16 -16.35
CA TYR A 46 12.06 -3.77 -15.63
C TYR A 46 12.04 -3.43 -14.14
N PHE A 47 13.06 -2.73 -13.65
CA PHE A 47 13.20 -2.37 -12.25
C PHE A 47 13.17 -0.85 -12.08
N PRO A 48 12.84 -0.36 -10.87
CA PRO A 48 13.03 1.05 -10.55
C PRO A 48 14.44 1.52 -10.86
N THR A 49 14.57 2.70 -11.48
CA THR A 49 15.90 3.31 -11.75
C THR A 49 16.73 3.38 -10.48
N ARG A 50 16.09 3.68 -9.35
CA ARG A 50 16.69 3.75 -8.02
C ARG A 50 15.84 3.06 -6.97
N LEU A 51 16.50 2.51 -5.96
CA LEU A 51 15.91 1.86 -4.80
C LEU A 51 16.61 2.33 -3.52
N ILE A 52 15.97 2.14 -2.37
CA ILE A 52 16.61 2.29 -1.06
C ILE A 52 17.13 0.92 -0.63
N ASP A 53 18.44 0.82 -0.43
CA ASP A 53 19.06 -0.29 0.27
C ASP A 53 18.86 -0.04 1.77
N VAL A 54 17.96 -0.80 2.40
CA VAL A 54 17.69 -0.68 3.84
C VAL A 54 18.73 -1.41 4.68
N GLY A 55 19.77 -1.97 4.05
CA GLY A 55 20.81 -2.72 4.72
C GLY A 55 20.37 -4.12 5.13
N THR A 56 21.14 -4.71 6.04
CA THR A 56 20.83 -6.01 6.64
C THR A 56 20.75 -5.84 8.16
N CYS A 57 20.29 -6.85 8.90
CA CYS A 57 20.28 -6.77 10.37
C CYS A 57 21.66 -6.49 11.01
N GLN A 58 22.76 -6.62 10.26
CA GLN A 58 24.13 -6.39 10.70
C GLN A 58 24.69 -5.03 10.23
N GLU A 59 24.13 -4.46 9.15
CA GLU A 59 24.53 -3.17 8.58
C GLU A 59 23.29 -2.27 8.53
N ASP A 60 23.19 -1.33 9.48
CA ASP A 60 22.04 -0.43 9.62
C ASP A 60 22.09 0.78 8.67
N ILE A 61 23.00 0.76 7.69
CA ILE A 61 23.19 1.86 6.75
C ILE A 61 22.07 1.85 5.72
N VAL A 62 21.21 2.86 5.75
CA VAL A 62 20.19 3.10 4.73
C VAL A 62 20.77 4.02 3.67
N ARG A 63 20.67 3.67 2.39
CA ARG A 63 21.21 4.50 1.30
C ARG A 63 20.45 4.35 0.00
N LEU A 64 20.55 5.36 -0.85
CA LEU A 64 20.01 5.35 -2.21
C LEU A 64 20.94 4.59 -3.14
N VAL A 65 20.41 3.61 -3.87
CA VAL A 65 21.15 2.80 -4.84
C VAL A 65 20.58 2.96 -6.25
N VAL A 66 21.44 2.95 -7.26
CA VAL A 66 21.07 2.95 -8.67
C VAL A 66 21.07 1.49 -9.14
N THR A 67 19.93 1.03 -9.65
CA THR A 67 19.71 -0.41 -9.87
C THR A 67 20.68 -1.01 -10.90
N SER A 68 20.93 -0.30 -12.00
CA SER A 68 21.87 -0.72 -13.05
C SER A 68 23.33 -0.74 -12.59
N GLU A 69 23.71 0.14 -11.66
CA GLU A 69 25.10 0.32 -11.23
C GLU A 69 25.45 -0.53 -10.01
N ASP A 70 24.54 -0.62 -9.04
CA ASP A 70 24.85 -1.15 -7.71
C ASP A 70 24.25 -2.55 -7.44
N ILE A 71 23.16 -2.90 -8.13
CA ILE A 71 22.35 -4.07 -7.77
C ILE A 71 22.50 -5.19 -8.80
N LEU A 72 22.32 -4.89 -10.08
CA LEU A 72 22.30 -5.89 -11.15
C LEU A 72 23.68 -6.51 -11.48
N LYS A 73 24.72 -6.16 -10.72
CA LYS A 73 25.99 -6.89 -10.65
C LYS A 73 25.87 -8.25 -9.96
N ALA A 74 24.82 -8.46 -9.17
CA ALA A 74 24.55 -9.72 -8.47
C ALA A 74 24.03 -10.82 -9.40
N THR A 75 24.09 -12.07 -8.93
CA THR A 75 23.61 -13.26 -9.65
C THR A 75 22.09 -13.39 -9.70
N GLU A 76 21.35 -12.65 -8.87
CA GLU A 76 19.89 -12.75 -8.80
C GLU A 76 19.23 -11.37 -8.97
N PRO A 77 18.06 -11.29 -9.61
CA PRO A 77 17.29 -10.07 -9.71
C PRO A 77 16.83 -9.60 -8.31
N PRO A 78 16.82 -8.28 -8.04
CA PRO A 78 16.49 -7.78 -6.71
C PRO A 78 15.00 -7.93 -6.40
N LYS A 79 14.67 -8.53 -5.26
CA LYS A 79 13.36 -8.39 -4.63
C LYS A 79 13.27 -7.05 -3.92
N TYR A 80 12.22 -6.28 -4.18
CA TYR A 80 11.98 -4.99 -3.51
C TYR A 80 10.52 -4.82 -3.12
N LEU A 81 10.27 -4.06 -2.06
CA LEU A 81 8.92 -3.62 -1.66
C LEU A 81 8.62 -2.24 -2.24
N THR A 82 7.35 -1.89 -2.36
CA THR A 82 6.91 -0.53 -2.71
C THR A 82 6.10 0.08 -1.57
N LEU A 83 6.17 1.40 -1.39
CA LEU A 83 5.37 2.12 -0.40
C LEU A 83 4.41 3.10 -1.10
N SER A 84 3.11 2.93 -0.86
CA SER A 84 2.07 3.91 -1.19
C SER A 84 1.58 4.60 0.07
N TYR A 85 1.70 5.92 0.13
CA TYR A 85 1.39 6.71 1.33
C TYR A 85 1.05 8.17 1.00
N CYS A 86 0.38 8.86 1.93
CA CYS A 86 0.20 10.31 1.84
C CYS A 86 1.44 11.05 2.34
N TRP A 87 2.00 11.93 1.51
CA TRP A 87 3.12 12.78 1.93
C TRP A 87 2.69 13.74 3.05
N GLY A 88 1.56 14.44 2.86
CA GLY A 88 1.13 15.52 3.75
C GLY A 88 2.09 16.70 3.75
N GLN A 89 2.14 17.45 4.85
CA GLN A 89 3.03 18.62 5.02
C GLN A 89 4.42 18.21 5.50
N SER A 90 4.55 17.04 6.13
CA SER A 90 5.77 16.64 6.84
C SER A 90 6.79 15.89 5.97
N ASN A 91 6.53 15.65 4.68
CA ASN A 91 7.39 14.80 3.84
C ASN A 91 8.66 15.47 3.31
N SER A 92 8.89 16.75 3.60
CA SER A 92 10.07 17.50 3.11
C SER A 92 11.41 16.79 3.36
N PRO A 93 11.67 16.21 4.55
CA PRO A 93 12.93 15.50 4.83
C PRO A 93 13.16 14.24 3.99
N ALA A 94 12.10 13.66 3.44
CA ALA A 94 12.20 12.48 2.57
C ALA A 94 12.66 12.81 1.15
N LYS A 95 12.54 14.08 0.71
CA LYS A 95 12.77 14.44 -0.68
C LYS A 95 14.24 14.30 -1.09
N THR A 96 14.49 13.53 -2.14
CA THR A 96 15.78 13.53 -2.84
C THR A 96 15.83 14.71 -3.81
N THR A 97 16.82 15.57 -3.68
CA THR A 97 17.04 16.70 -4.60
C THR A 97 18.42 16.56 -5.24
N PRO A 98 18.69 17.26 -6.35
CA PRO A 98 20.03 17.23 -6.97
C PRO A 98 21.16 17.57 -5.98
N GLN A 99 20.88 18.42 -4.98
CA GLN A 99 21.86 18.87 -3.99
C GLN A 99 22.16 17.81 -2.91
N ASN A 100 21.19 16.96 -2.57
CA ASN A 100 21.37 15.93 -1.53
C ASN A 100 21.57 14.52 -2.09
N TYR A 101 21.45 14.33 -3.40
CA TYR A 101 21.54 13.05 -4.09
C TYR A 101 22.82 12.28 -3.72
N GLU A 102 24.00 12.87 -3.93
CA GLU A 102 25.28 12.21 -3.63
C GLU A 102 25.41 11.84 -2.15
N LYS A 103 24.92 12.70 -1.24
CA LYS A 103 24.91 12.41 0.20
C LYS A 103 24.02 11.18 0.49
N ARG A 104 22.84 11.10 -0.13
CA ARG A 104 21.91 9.98 0.04
C ARG A 104 22.44 8.67 -0.57
N ARG A 105 23.32 8.73 -1.59
CA ARG A 105 24.01 7.53 -2.14
C ARG A 105 24.92 6.87 -1.11
N VAL A 106 25.47 7.66 -0.18
CA VAL A 106 26.35 7.18 0.90
C VAL A 106 25.54 6.77 2.13
N ASN A 107 24.68 7.67 2.63
CA ASN A 107 23.86 7.42 3.81
C ASN A 107 22.63 8.32 3.85
N ILE A 108 21.51 7.76 4.30
CA ILE A 108 20.26 8.43 4.59
C ILE A 108 20.05 8.33 6.11
N ASP A 109 20.00 9.48 6.76
CA ASP A 109 19.65 9.54 8.18
C ASP A 109 18.17 9.14 8.36
N THR A 110 17.96 7.94 8.87
CA THR A 110 16.62 7.35 9.01
C THR A 110 15.79 8.08 10.05
N GLU A 111 16.40 8.61 11.11
CA GLU A 111 15.69 9.35 12.16
C GLU A 111 15.10 10.66 11.64
N SER A 112 15.75 11.26 10.64
CA SER A 112 15.26 12.48 9.98
C SER A 112 14.06 12.24 9.05
N LEU A 113 13.77 10.99 8.67
CA LEU A 113 12.68 10.67 7.74
C LEU A 113 11.31 10.72 8.45
N PRO A 114 10.21 10.96 7.73
CA PRO A 114 8.86 10.81 8.27
C PRO A 114 8.61 9.41 8.84
N ARG A 115 7.84 9.33 9.93
CA ARG A 115 7.58 8.08 10.67
C ARG A 115 7.02 6.97 9.78
N THR A 116 6.17 7.29 8.82
CA THR A 116 5.62 6.31 7.86
C THR A 116 6.72 5.62 7.05
N ILE A 117 7.76 6.36 6.64
CA ILE A 117 8.89 5.81 5.90
C ILE A 117 9.80 5.02 6.84
N GLN A 118 10.04 5.50 8.07
CA GLN A 118 10.80 4.76 9.08
C GLN A 118 10.17 3.39 9.36
N ASP A 119 8.86 3.36 9.57
CA ASP A 119 8.10 2.13 9.81
C ASP A 119 8.13 1.19 8.59
N ALA A 120 8.05 1.74 7.37
CA ALA A 120 8.20 0.95 6.14
C ALA A 120 9.59 0.33 6.00
N ILE A 121 10.65 1.06 6.36
CA ILE A 121 12.04 0.55 6.39
C ILE A 121 12.14 -0.61 7.40
N ARG A 122 11.60 -0.43 8.61
CA ARG A 122 11.57 -1.49 9.63
C ARG A 122 10.83 -2.74 9.14
N LEU A 123 9.63 -2.57 8.59
CA LEU A 123 8.84 -3.67 8.05
C LEU A 123 9.60 -4.41 6.93
N THR A 124 10.25 -3.68 6.04
CA THR A 124 11.06 -4.25 4.95
C THR A 124 12.18 -5.15 5.48
N ARG A 125 12.89 -4.70 6.52
CA ARG A 125 13.94 -5.48 7.19
C ARG A 125 13.39 -6.73 7.87
N VAL A 126 12.26 -6.62 8.59
CA VAL A 126 11.60 -7.76 9.25
C VAL A 126 11.11 -8.80 8.25
N MET A 127 10.65 -8.36 7.08
CA MET A 127 10.30 -9.23 5.94
C MET A 127 11.53 -9.87 5.27
N LYS A 128 12.75 -9.56 5.72
CA LYS A 128 14.03 -10.03 5.14
C LYS A 128 14.18 -9.64 3.66
N ILE A 129 13.59 -8.51 3.27
CA ILE A 129 13.78 -7.90 1.95
C ILE A 129 14.75 -6.73 2.13
N ARG A 130 15.66 -6.56 1.17
CA ARG A 130 16.74 -5.56 1.27
C ARG A 130 16.40 -4.21 0.63
N TYR A 131 15.50 -4.23 -0.36
CA TYR A 131 15.23 -3.05 -1.16
C TYR A 131 13.81 -2.54 -0.96
N LEU A 132 13.67 -1.22 -0.84
CA LEU A 132 12.39 -0.53 -0.74
C LEU A 132 12.35 0.59 -1.78
N TRP A 133 11.23 0.71 -2.48
CA TRP A 133 10.95 1.83 -3.34
C TRP A 133 9.99 2.81 -2.65
N VAL A 134 10.42 4.07 -2.54
CA VAL A 134 9.62 5.19 -2.03
C VAL A 134 9.81 6.35 -2.99
N ASP A 135 8.72 6.83 -3.58
CA ASP A 135 8.71 7.91 -4.57
C ASP A 135 9.53 9.14 -4.16
N ALA A 136 9.35 9.66 -2.94
CA ALA A 136 10.03 10.85 -2.44
C ALA A 136 11.57 10.69 -2.36
N LEU A 137 12.04 9.46 -2.12
CA LEU A 137 13.46 9.14 -1.99
C LEU A 137 14.08 8.65 -3.30
N CYS A 138 13.34 7.87 -4.09
CA CYS A 138 13.84 7.21 -5.29
C CYS A 138 13.71 8.07 -6.55
N ILE A 139 12.87 9.13 -6.52
CA ILE A 139 12.75 10.11 -7.58
C ILE A 139 13.47 11.39 -7.14
N ILE A 140 14.36 11.90 -7.99
CA ILE A 140 15.00 13.18 -7.80
C ILE A 140 13.93 14.24 -8.08
N GLN A 141 13.63 15.07 -7.08
CA GLN A 141 12.54 16.03 -7.06
C GLN A 141 12.85 17.29 -7.91
N ASN A 142 13.19 17.07 -9.18
CA ASN A 142 13.28 18.06 -10.24
C ASN A 142 12.29 17.67 -11.36
N LEU A 143 12.03 18.58 -12.31
CA LEU A 143 11.03 18.32 -13.36
C LEU A 143 11.43 17.15 -14.28
N GLU A 144 12.69 17.12 -14.72
CA GLU A 144 13.19 16.15 -15.69
C GLU A 144 13.06 14.70 -15.20
N ASP A 145 13.60 14.43 -14.02
CA ASP A 145 13.60 13.09 -13.44
C ASP A 145 12.20 12.66 -13.02
N PHE A 146 11.38 13.58 -12.51
CA PHE A 146 9.98 13.30 -12.22
C PHE A 146 9.20 12.84 -13.46
N TYR A 147 9.35 13.54 -14.60
CA TYR A 147 8.66 13.14 -15.83
C TYR A 147 9.09 11.75 -16.31
N MET A 148 10.39 11.46 -16.28
CA MET A 148 10.91 10.16 -16.70
C MET A 148 10.42 9.03 -15.78
N GLU A 149 10.49 9.23 -14.46
CA GLU A 149 10.08 8.21 -13.50
C GLU A 149 8.56 8.01 -13.45
N ALA A 150 7.77 9.08 -13.61
CA ALA A 150 6.31 9.00 -13.62
C ALA A 150 5.77 8.10 -14.74
N THR A 151 6.46 8.02 -15.89
CA THR A 151 6.07 7.10 -16.97
C THR A 151 6.28 5.63 -16.63
N LYS A 152 7.19 5.33 -15.67
CA LYS A 152 7.58 3.98 -15.26
C LYS A 152 6.95 3.53 -13.95
N MET A 153 6.37 4.44 -13.17
CA MET A 153 5.81 4.17 -11.84
C MET A 153 4.82 3.00 -11.82
N GLU A 154 3.96 2.86 -12.83
CA GLU A 154 3.05 1.70 -12.93
C GLU A 154 3.83 0.37 -12.91
N ALA A 155 4.91 0.29 -13.70
CA ALA A 155 5.76 -0.89 -13.75
C ALA A 155 6.49 -1.13 -12.43
N TYR A 156 6.88 -0.06 -11.71
CA TYR A 156 7.54 -0.21 -10.40
C TYR A 156 6.61 -0.82 -9.36
N TYR A 157 5.36 -0.38 -9.32
CA TYR A 157 4.33 -0.96 -8.45
C TYR A 157 3.99 -2.39 -8.87
N ALA A 158 3.84 -2.65 -10.17
CA ALA A 158 3.51 -3.98 -10.69
C ALA A 158 4.64 -5.00 -10.53
N GLY A 159 5.91 -4.57 -10.61
CA GLY A 159 7.09 -5.42 -10.45
C GLY A 159 7.55 -5.60 -9.00
N GLY A 160 6.98 -4.85 -8.06
CA GLY A 160 7.30 -4.96 -6.64
C GLY A 160 6.88 -6.30 -6.06
N TYR A 161 7.68 -6.84 -5.14
CA TYR A 161 7.41 -8.10 -4.47
C TYR A 161 6.17 -8.03 -3.58
N CYS A 162 5.99 -6.90 -2.88
CA CYS A 162 4.77 -6.58 -2.15
C CYS A 162 4.62 -5.05 -2.03
N LEU A 163 3.37 -4.58 -2.01
CA LEU A 163 3.01 -3.17 -1.78
C LEU A 163 2.62 -2.96 -0.32
N ILE A 164 3.32 -2.04 0.36
CA ILE A 164 2.92 -1.49 1.65
C ILE A 164 2.00 -0.31 1.38
N SER A 165 0.73 -0.41 1.78
CA SER A 165 -0.26 0.66 1.57
C SER A 165 -0.62 1.33 2.91
N ALA A 166 -0.11 2.54 3.14
CA ALA A 166 -0.33 3.32 4.36
C ALA A 166 -1.66 4.08 4.33
N THR A 167 -2.79 3.39 4.52
CA THR A 167 -4.13 3.98 4.35
C THR A 167 -4.70 4.66 5.61
N GLY A 168 -3.96 4.66 6.72
CA GLY A 168 -4.47 5.11 8.01
C GLY A 168 -4.58 6.64 8.14
N PHE A 169 -3.68 7.38 7.46
CA PHE A 169 -3.45 8.79 7.73
C PHE A 169 -3.19 9.60 6.46
N SER A 170 -3.42 10.91 6.55
CA SER A 170 -3.19 11.88 5.47
C SER A 170 -1.81 12.55 5.52
N ASP A 171 -0.99 12.25 6.52
CA ASP A 171 0.36 12.82 6.68
C ASP A 171 1.38 11.73 7.02
N SER A 172 2.59 11.88 6.49
CA SER A 172 3.68 10.91 6.63
C SER A 172 4.35 10.90 8.01
N SER A 173 4.03 11.86 8.88
CA SER A 173 4.53 11.91 10.27
C SER A 173 3.84 10.91 11.21
N GLU A 174 2.68 10.37 10.83
CA GLU A 174 1.83 9.57 11.73
C GLU A 174 2.35 8.13 11.93
N GLY A 175 2.99 7.55 10.91
CA GLY A 175 3.49 6.17 10.95
C GLY A 175 2.54 5.15 10.32
N LEU A 176 2.97 3.88 10.32
CA LEU A 176 2.15 2.73 9.89
C LEU A 176 1.43 2.07 11.06
N PHE A 177 1.99 2.20 12.27
CA PHE A 177 1.56 1.46 13.46
C PHE A 177 1.19 2.45 14.59
N PRO A 178 0.04 3.12 14.48
CA PRO A 178 -0.43 4.01 15.54
C PRO A 178 -0.82 3.19 16.78
N ASP A 179 -0.62 3.78 17.96
CA ASP A 179 -1.12 3.20 19.20
C ASP A 179 -2.64 3.04 19.10
N ARG A 180 -3.15 1.83 19.38
CA ARG A 180 -4.59 1.64 19.47
C ARG A 180 -5.09 2.39 20.71
N PRO A 181 -5.97 3.38 20.59
CA PRO A 181 -6.58 3.97 21.77
C PRO A 181 -7.38 2.87 22.47
N ILE A 182 -6.95 2.50 23.68
CA ILE A 182 -7.81 1.76 24.59
C ILE A 182 -8.89 2.76 25.00
N GLU A 183 -10.04 2.72 24.33
CA GLU A 183 -11.21 3.39 24.88
C GLU A 183 -11.51 2.75 26.24
N ASN A 184 -11.12 3.43 27.32
CA ASN A 184 -11.59 3.12 28.67
C ASN A 184 -13.08 3.45 28.75
N ASN A 185 -13.93 2.66 28.09
CA ASN A 185 -15.38 2.72 28.22
C ASN A 185 -15.86 2.10 29.56
N LEU A 186 -15.06 2.20 30.63
CA LEU A 186 -15.44 1.79 31.98
C LEU A 186 -15.94 2.95 32.86
N THR A 187 -16.00 4.19 32.36
CA THR A 187 -16.46 5.35 33.16
C THR A 187 -17.47 6.26 32.48
N LYS A 188 -18.38 5.70 31.67
CA LYS A 188 -19.68 6.35 31.42
C LYS A 188 -20.80 5.46 31.91
N THR A 189 -21.14 5.59 33.19
CA THR A 189 -22.46 5.24 33.72
C THR A 189 -23.51 6.13 33.05
N SER A 190 -23.92 5.78 31.84
CA SER A 190 -25.26 6.09 31.34
C SER A 190 -26.08 4.82 31.50
N GLN A 191 -27.15 4.92 32.29
CA GLN A 191 -28.09 3.84 32.57
C GLN A 191 -28.43 3.06 31.29
N ALA A 192 -28.17 1.75 31.31
CA ALA A 192 -28.53 0.85 30.23
C ALA A 192 -30.05 0.86 30.00
N PRO A 193 -30.53 0.89 28.75
CA PRO A 193 -31.95 0.65 28.46
C PRO A 193 -32.33 -0.73 28.99
N LYS A 194 -33.38 -0.81 29.81
CA LYS A 194 -33.89 -2.05 30.45
C LYS A 194 -34.72 -2.94 29.52
N GLU A 195 -34.46 -2.92 28.22
CA GLU A 195 -35.13 -3.81 27.27
C GLU A 195 -34.09 -4.60 26.49
N LYS A 196 -34.09 -5.92 26.68
CA LYS A 196 -33.33 -6.85 25.84
C LYS A 196 -33.84 -6.70 24.41
N PRO A 197 -33.01 -6.32 23.42
CA PRO A 197 -33.42 -6.44 22.04
C PRO A 197 -33.70 -7.92 21.75
N PRO A 198 -34.80 -8.25 21.06
CA PRO A 198 -35.16 -9.62 20.77
C PRO A 198 -34.10 -10.23 19.85
N ASN A 199 -33.50 -11.34 20.28
CA ASN A 199 -32.64 -12.24 19.50
C ASN A 199 -31.75 -11.56 18.45
N PHE A 200 -30.88 -10.65 18.89
CA PHE A 200 -29.80 -10.20 18.01
C PHE A 200 -28.76 -11.32 17.92
N ASP A 201 -28.71 -11.96 16.76
CA ASP A 201 -27.71 -12.98 16.47
C ASP A 201 -26.32 -12.35 16.48
N TYR A 202 -25.52 -12.74 17.49
CA TYR A 202 -24.12 -12.32 17.63
C TYR A 202 -23.22 -12.84 16.50
N SER A 203 -23.73 -13.63 15.55
CA SER A 203 -23.05 -13.92 14.29
C SER A 203 -22.71 -12.65 13.49
N ALA A 204 -23.49 -11.57 13.62
CA ALA A 204 -23.21 -10.29 12.97
C ALA A 204 -22.02 -9.54 13.60
N LEU A 205 -21.61 -9.87 14.83
CA LEU A 205 -20.39 -9.32 15.45
C LEU A 205 -19.12 -10.06 15.02
N ARG A 206 -19.22 -11.13 14.22
CA ARG A 206 -18.09 -11.69 13.46
C ARG A 206 -17.74 -10.89 12.19
N ILE A 207 -18.46 -9.81 11.89
CA ILE A 207 -18.19 -8.97 10.69
C ILE A 207 -16.89 -8.14 10.82
N LEU A 208 -16.19 -8.18 11.97
CA LEU A 208 -14.80 -7.69 12.07
C LEU A 208 -13.74 -8.70 11.57
N HIS A 209 -14.13 -9.94 11.24
CA HIS A 209 -13.42 -10.76 10.26
C HIS A 209 -14.05 -10.52 8.89
N THR A 210 -13.84 -9.32 8.37
CA THR A 210 -14.14 -9.01 6.97
C THR A 210 -13.46 -10.07 6.10
N GLY A 211 -14.23 -10.81 5.31
CA GLY A 211 -13.77 -11.89 4.42
C GLY A 211 -12.81 -11.45 3.30
N TYR A 212 -12.09 -10.33 3.45
CA TYR A 212 -10.99 -9.93 2.58
C TYR A 212 -9.81 -10.89 2.70
N GLU A 213 -9.60 -11.54 3.86
CA GLU A 213 -8.47 -12.45 4.07
C GLU A 213 -8.44 -13.57 3.02
N ARG A 214 -9.61 -13.89 2.44
CA ARG A 214 -9.79 -14.94 1.42
C ARG A 214 -10.16 -14.44 0.03
N VAL A 215 -10.21 -13.12 -0.20
CA VAL A 215 -10.48 -12.58 -1.56
C VAL A 215 -9.48 -13.17 -2.55
N MET A 216 -8.27 -13.29 -2.06
CA MET A 216 -7.15 -13.91 -2.67
C MET A 216 -7.31 -15.44 -2.71
N ASP A 217 -7.66 -16.15 -1.63
CA ASP A 217 -7.66 -17.63 -1.58
C ASP A 217 -8.41 -18.36 -2.70
N SER A 218 -9.62 -17.91 -3.07
CA SER A 218 -10.48 -18.64 -4.04
C SER A 218 -11.25 -17.69 -4.97
N PRO A 219 -11.47 -18.05 -6.25
CA PRO A 219 -12.28 -17.24 -7.14
C PRO A 219 -13.72 -17.09 -6.62
N SER A 220 -14.04 -15.90 -6.10
CA SER A 220 -15.39 -15.51 -5.71
C SER A 220 -15.65 -14.07 -6.12
N LEU A 221 -16.55 -13.88 -7.08
CA LEU A 221 -16.98 -12.55 -7.53
C LEU A 221 -17.54 -11.74 -6.35
N LEU A 222 -18.27 -12.39 -5.43
CA LEU A 222 -18.82 -11.74 -4.24
C LEU A 222 -17.73 -11.27 -3.28
N CYS A 223 -16.74 -12.12 -2.98
CA CYS A 223 -15.62 -11.73 -2.10
C CYS A 223 -14.81 -10.59 -2.71
N MET A 224 -14.57 -10.64 -4.03
CA MET A 224 -13.91 -9.56 -4.78
C MET A 224 -14.66 -8.25 -4.63
N TRP A 225 -15.97 -8.26 -4.89
CA TRP A 225 -16.80 -7.07 -4.83
C TRP A 225 -16.87 -6.47 -3.43
N LEU A 226 -17.04 -7.31 -2.40
CA LEU A 226 -17.07 -6.85 -1.01
C LEU A 226 -15.73 -6.24 -0.59
N ALA A 227 -14.61 -6.88 -0.95
CA ALA A 227 -13.28 -6.34 -0.68
C ALA A 227 -13.05 -5.00 -1.41
N TRP A 228 -13.49 -4.90 -2.66
CA TRP A 228 -13.39 -3.66 -3.45
C TRP A 228 -14.24 -2.52 -2.86
N LYS A 229 -15.51 -2.82 -2.51
CA LYS A 229 -16.46 -1.86 -1.91
C LYS A 229 -15.95 -1.31 -0.58
N GLU A 230 -15.18 -2.09 0.17
CA GLU A 230 -14.53 -1.66 1.43
C GLU A 230 -13.23 -0.88 1.20
N LEU A 231 -12.37 -1.36 0.28
CA LEU A 231 -11.05 -0.79 0.04
C LEU A 231 -11.15 0.62 -0.57
N ILE A 232 -11.98 0.75 -1.61
CA ILE A 232 -12.00 1.94 -2.44
C ILE A 232 -12.39 3.22 -1.65
N PRO A 233 -13.46 3.25 -0.83
CA PRO A 233 -13.77 4.41 0.01
C PRO A 233 -12.63 4.81 0.95
N ARG A 234 -11.91 3.83 1.52
CA ARG A 234 -10.77 4.10 2.42
C ARG A 234 -9.62 4.73 1.64
N TYR A 235 -9.28 4.16 0.50
CA TYR A 235 -8.19 4.65 -0.35
C TYR A 235 -8.50 6.02 -0.97
N LEU A 236 -9.75 6.32 -1.34
CA LEU A 236 -10.15 7.63 -1.87
C LEU A 236 -10.16 8.75 -0.83
N ARG A 237 -10.34 8.41 0.46
CA ARG A 237 -10.22 9.38 1.55
C ARG A 237 -8.79 9.82 1.81
N MET A 238 -7.80 9.11 1.26
CA MET A 238 -6.40 9.52 1.33
C MET A 238 -6.18 10.79 0.51
N GLU A 239 -5.65 11.85 1.13
CA GLU A 239 -5.27 13.10 0.47
C GLU A 239 -3.87 12.97 -0.14
N LEU A 240 -3.73 12.06 -1.12
CA LEU A 240 -2.49 11.85 -1.86
C LEU A 240 -2.07 13.12 -2.61
N SER A 241 -0.78 13.45 -2.57
CA SER A 241 -0.23 14.69 -3.13
C SER A 241 -0.31 14.74 -4.66
N TYR A 242 -0.15 13.60 -5.33
CA TYR A 242 -0.34 13.47 -6.77
C TYR A 242 -1.51 12.52 -7.03
N GLU A 243 -2.51 13.02 -7.74
CA GLU A 243 -3.76 12.29 -7.91
C GLU A 243 -3.63 11.13 -8.91
N ASP A 244 -2.76 11.26 -9.90
CA ASP A 244 -2.50 10.21 -10.90
C ASP A 244 -1.91 8.95 -10.23
N ASP A 245 -1.14 9.10 -9.16
CA ASP A 245 -0.56 7.97 -8.39
C ASP A 245 -1.65 7.13 -7.72
N ARG A 246 -2.72 7.79 -7.24
CA ARG A 246 -3.87 7.12 -6.62
C ARG A 246 -4.52 6.14 -7.60
N LEU A 247 -4.80 6.61 -8.81
CA LEU A 247 -5.53 5.85 -9.81
C LEU A 247 -4.67 4.74 -10.40
N THR A 248 -3.35 4.97 -10.54
CA THR A 248 -2.40 3.98 -11.04
C THR A 248 -2.29 2.77 -10.10
N ALA A 249 -2.12 3.01 -8.80
CA ALA A 249 -2.05 1.92 -7.80
C ALA A 249 -3.35 1.11 -7.72
N ILE A 250 -4.50 1.78 -7.72
CA ILE A 250 -5.82 1.12 -7.76
C ILE A 250 -6.01 0.33 -9.06
N GLN A 251 -5.58 0.87 -10.19
CA GLN A 251 -5.75 0.22 -11.49
C GLN A 251 -4.97 -1.10 -11.56
N ALA A 252 -3.72 -1.11 -11.06
CA ALA A 252 -2.93 -2.34 -10.96
C ALA A 252 -3.67 -3.40 -10.11
N LEU A 253 -4.20 -3.02 -8.96
CA LEU A 253 -4.96 -3.93 -8.10
C LEU A 253 -6.27 -4.40 -8.74
N GLY A 254 -6.99 -3.51 -9.43
CA GLY A 254 -8.22 -3.83 -10.16
C GLY A 254 -7.98 -4.86 -11.26
N HIS A 255 -6.90 -4.72 -12.05
CA HIS A 255 -6.52 -5.71 -13.05
C HIS A 255 -6.14 -7.06 -12.42
N LEU A 256 -5.40 -7.04 -11.30
CA LEU A 256 -5.03 -8.25 -10.57
C LEU A 256 -6.29 -9.02 -10.10
N LEU A 257 -7.24 -8.32 -9.47
CA LEU A 257 -8.48 -8.92 -8.98
C LEU A 257 -9.35 -9.44 -10.12
N ALA A 258 -9.50 -8.68 -11.22
CA ALA A 258 -10.26 -9.14 -12.37
C ALA A 258 -9.69 -10.44 -12.95
N LYS A 259 -8.36 -10.52 -13.09
CA LYS A 259 -7.70 -11.75 -13.52
C LYS A 259 -7.97 -12.91 -12.56
N LYS A 260 -7.80 -12.69 -11.26
CA LYS A 260 -8.01 -13.70 -10.20
C LYS A 260 -9.43 -14.27 -10.17
N HIS A 261 -10.42 -13.43 -10.40
CA HIS A 261 -11.83 -13.78 -10.25
C HIS A 261 -12.54 -14.09 -11.58
N GLY A 262 -11.79 -14.13 -12.69
CA GLY A 262 -12.35 -14.40 -14.03
C GLY A 262 -13.29 -13.29 -14.52
N ASP A 263 -13.03 -12.05 -14.09
CA ASP A 263 -13.84 -10.88 -14.43
C ASP A 263 -13.07 -9.92 -15.37
N ARG A 264 -13.71 -8.83 -15.79
CA ARG A 264 -13.08 -7.71 -16.51
C ARG A 264 -13.20 -6.44 -15.69
N TYR A 265 -12.13 -5.67 -15.64
CA TYR A 265 -12.07 -4.40 -14.92
C TYR A 265 -12.10 -3.23 -15.91
N PHE A 266 -12.94 -2.24 -15.62
CA PHE A 266 -13.16 -1.04 -16.43
C PHE A 266 -13.10 0.20 -15.54
N GLY A 267 -11.94 0.87 -15.51
CA GLY A 267 -11.78 2.19 -14.92
C GLY A 267 -12.38 2.34 -13.52
N GLY A 268 -12.28 1.32 -12.65
CA GLY A 268 -12.83 1.33 -11.29
C GLY A 268 -13.94 0.31 -11.02
N ILE A 269 -14.48 -0.35 -12.04
CA ILE A 269 -15.67 -1.21 -11.92
C ILE A 269 -15.42 -2.58 -12.56
N PHE A 270 -15.95 -3.64 -11.97
CA PHE A 270 -15.89 -5.00 -12.53
C PHE A 270 -17.13 -5.32 -13.37
N ARG A 271 -17.00 -6.08 -14.46
CA ARG A 271 -18.11 -6.41 -15.38
C ARG A 271 -19.27 -7.09 -14.65
N SER A 272 -18.97 -7.99 -13.72
CA SER A 272 -20.00 -8.74 -13.00
C SER A 272 -20.82 -7.90 -12.03
N TYR A 273 -20.30 -6.73 -11.64
CA TYR A 273 -20.94 -5.75 -10.75
C TYR A 273 -21.04 -4.39 -11.43
N LEU A 274 -21.28 -4.37 -12.74
CA LEU A 274 -21.29 -3.11 -13.48
C LEU A 274 -22.39 -2.18 -12.98
N ALA A 275 -23.59 -2.72 -12.74
CA ALA A 275 -24.72 -1.93 -12.25
C ALA A 275 -24.43 -1.38 -10.84
N GLU A 276 -24.06 -2.23 -9.91
CA GLU A 276 -23.74 -1.89 -8.53
C GLU A 276 -22.50 -0.97 -8.42
N GLY A 277 -21.51 -1.18 -9.28
CA GLY A 277 -20.30 -0.36 -9.36
C GLY A 277 -20.53 1.03 -9.92
N LEU A 278 -21.60 1.24 -10.69
CA LEU A 278 -22.04 2.56 -11.14
C LEU A 278 -22.93 3.25 -10.10
N LEU A 279 -23.49 2.51 -9.14
CA LEU A 279 -24.29 3.03 -8.04
C LEU A 279 -23.39 3.50 -6.91
N TRP A 280 -22.97 4.76 -6.99
CA TRP A 280 -22.21 5.39 -5.92
C TRP A 280 -22.58 6.86 -5.75
N LYS A 281 -22.37 7.36 -4.53
CA LYS A 281 -22.47 8.78 -4.20
C LYS A 281 -21.15 9.27 -3.64
N GLY A 282 -20.86 10.56 -3.80
CA GLY A 282 -19.56 11.10 -3.44
C GLY A 282 -19.46 12.61 -3.54
N LYS A 283 -18.49 13.20 -2.83
CA LYS A 283 -18.17 14.63 -2.98
C LYS A 283 -17.48 14.88 -4.32
N LYS A 284 -17.98 15.84 -5.11
CA LYS A 284 -17.36 16.24 -6.38
C LYS A 284 -16.00 16.89 -6.14
N ARG A 285 -15.02 16.60 -7.01
CA ARG A 285 -13.77 17.37 -7.09
C ARG A 285 -13.99 18.68 -7.87
N PRO A 286 -13.32 19.79 -7.49
CA PRO A 286 -13.25 20.99 -8.32
C PRO A 286 -12.78 20.67 -9.73
N LEU A 287 -13.25 21.41 -10.74
CA LEU A 287 -13.03 21.12 -12.17
C LEU A 287 -11.55 21.04 -12.59
N GLY A 288 -10.63 21.69 -11.85
CA GLY A 288 -9.18 21.65 -12.11
C GLY A 288 -8.40 20.54 -11.39
N GLN A 289 -9.03 19.74 -10.53
CA GLN A 289 -8.39 18.68 -9.73
C GLN A 289 -8.86 17.27 -10.12
N ARG A 290 -9.46 17.13 -11.31
CA ARG A 290 -9.92 15.83 -11.82
C ARG A 290 -8.86 15.24 -12.74
N SER A 291 -8.46 13.99 -12.50
CA SER A 291 -7.60 13.28 -13.44
C SER A 291 -8.33 13.13 -14.77
N ARG A 292 -7.63 13.44 -15.85
CA ARG A 292 -8.11 13.21 -17.23
C ARG A 292 -7.97 11.75 -17.66
N ARG A 293 -7.30 10.92 -16.86
CA ARG A 293 -7.03 9.50 -17.16
C ARG A 293 -8.20 8.59 -16.80
N CYS A 294 -9.23 9.11 -16.14
CA CYS A 294 -10.37 8.34 -15.66
C CYS A 294 -11.67 8.73 -16.40
N PRO A 295 -12.50 7.77 -16.83
CA PRO A 295 -13.80 8.06 -17.39
C PRO A 295 -14.69 8.87 -16.43
N THR A 296 -15.54 9.75 -16.96
CA THR A 296 -16.39 10.66 -16.16
C THR A 296 -17.45 9.95 -15.32
N TRP A 297 -17.83 8.72 -15.71
CA TRP A 297 -18.79 7.88 -14.99
C TRP A 297 -18.15 7.06 -13.86
N SER A 298 -16.81 7.01 -13.79
CA SER A 298 -16.11 6.29 -12.75
C SER A 298 -16.05 7.11 -11.46
N TRP A 299 -16.15 6.43 -10.32
CA TRP A 299 -15.91 7.02 -9.01
C TRP A 299 -14.50 7.58 -8.84
N GLY A 300 -13.54 7.23 -9.71
CA GLY A 300 -12.17 7.76 -9.68
C GLY A 300 -12.11 9.29 -9.80
N VAL A 301 -13.14 9.92 -10.38
CA VAL A 301 -13.26 11.39 -10.50
C VAL A 301 -13.79 12.08 -9.23
N ALA A 302 -14.22 11.32 -8.23
CA ALA A 302 -14.78 11.85 -6.98
C ALA A 302 -13.71 12.06 -5.89
N LYS A 303 -13.98 12.96 -4.94
CA LYS A 303 -13.10 13.16 -3.75
C LYS A 303 -13.32 12.05 -2.72
N SER A 304 -14.51 11.49 -2.68
CA SER A 304 -14.90 10.38 -1.81
C SER A 304 -15.94 9.57 -2.54
N VAL A 305 -16.05 8.29 -2.21
CA VAL A 305 -17.09 7.41 -2.75
C VAL A 305 -17.71 6.59 -1.63
N GLU A 306 -19.00 6.36 -1.76
CA GLU A 306 -19.77 5.36 -1.02
C GLU A 306 -20.60 4.63 -2.07
N PHE A 307 -20.31 3.34 -2.28
CA PHE A 307 -21.13 2.49 -3.15
C PHE A 307 -22.44 2.18 -2.45
N ILE A 308 -23.53 2.30 -3.18
CA ILE A 308 -24.90 2.06 -2.70
C ILE A 308 -25.15 0.55 -2.78
#